data_AF-A0A7W0W265-F1
#
_entry.id   AF-A0A7W0W265-F1
#
_cell.length_a   1.000
_cell.length_b   1.000
_cell.length_c   1.000
_cell.angle_alpha   90.00
_cell.angle_beta   90.00
_cell.angle_gamma   90.00
#
_symmetry.space_group_name_H-M   'P 1'
#
loop_
_entity.id
_entity.type
_entity.pdbx_description
1 polymer ?
#
loop_
_entity_poly.entity_id
_entity_poly.type
_entity_poly.pdbx_seq_one_letter_code
_entity_poly.pdbx_strand_id
1 'polypeptide(L)'
;MKTWGVGLAVLLSACTINGKSYGPGSSNSAKSTDASTASSNGGGGGGEAKKPYSSNDGLAAYPTAPADPWLAVQGDQPKRWPEDAASHWKVRSEAHDCSAKADHCLQKDAWFFVRDSDVERYMPTTAGWSVFDHEGKSAQAWNGRGVRPGPTGFTAFRTVPATKANIKVGTAVIALPRDAGKLGSENDSYNASWTYGFVEEVDLDGGFFTIKNKQDSFKLWGARVIVLQYKPGGKVEPVNGFSRNNMAVKASDVYLPE
;
A
#
# COMPACT_ATOMS: atom_id res chain seq x y z
N MET A 1 -56.95 29.46 25.79
CA MET A 1 -56.26 28.41 25.00
C MET A 1 -54.79 28.41 25.42
N LYS A 2 -54.33 27.33 26.07
CA LYS A 2 -52.97 27.20 26.63
C LYS A 2 -52.35 25.95 26.00
N THR A 3 -51.40 26.14 25.10
CA THR A 3 -50.67 25.08 24.41
C THR A 3 -49.57 24.52 25.31
N TRP A 4 -49.61 23.22 25.58
CA TRP A 4 -48.55 22.49 26.24
C TRP A 4 -47.54 22.01 25.19
N GLY A 5 -46.28 22.43 25.33
CA GLY A 5 -45.17 21.95 24.51
C GLY A 5 -44.65 20.62 25.05
N VAL A 6 -44.60 19.61 24.18
CA VAL A 6 -44.01 18.30 24.48
C VAL A 6 -42.54 18.35 24.10
N GLY A 7 -41.65 18.27 25.09
CA GLY A 7 -40.21 18.09 24.89
C GLY A 7 -39.89 16.61 24.70
N LEU A 8 -39.29 16.28 23.54
CA LEU A 8 -38.79 14.94 23.24
C LEU A 8 -37.32 14.86 23.70
N ALA A 9 -37.05 14.09 24.75
CA ALA A 9 -35.69 13.79 25.20
C ALA A 9 -35.18 12.51 24.53
N VAL A 10 -34.12 12.63 23.74
CA VAL A 10 -33.40 11.49 23.12
C VAL A 10 -32.34 10.99 24.11
N LEU A 11 -32.55 9.80 24.67
CA LEU A 11 -31.56 9.10 25.50
C LEU A 11 -30.65 8.24 24.61
N LEU A 12 -29.38 8.64 24.49
CA LEU A 12 -28.32 7.80 23.92
C LEU A 12 -27.83 6.83 25.00
N SER A 13 -28.08 5.53 24.81
CA SER A 13 -27.48 4.46 25.61
C SER A 13 -26.08 4.14 25.08
N ALA A 14 -25.07 4.37 25.92
CA ALA A 14 -23.71 3.87 25.72
C ALA A 14 -23.57 2.50 26.41
N CYS A 15 -23.24 1.46 25.65
CA CYS A 15 -22.85 0.17 26.21
C CYS A 15 -21.34 0.17 26.48
N THR A 16 -20.96 0.27 27.76
CA THR A 16 -19.59 0.03 28.22
C THR A 16 -19.44 -1.46 28.55
N ILE A 17 -18.66 -2.20 27.75
CA ILE A 17 -18.33 -3.60 28.05
C ILE A 17 -17.10 -3.61 28.97
N ASN A 18 -17.35 -3.83 30.27
CA ASN A 18 -16.34 -4.20 31.25
C ASN A 18 -16.21 -5.73 31.25
N GLY A 19 -15.09 -6.26 30.78
CA GLY A 19 -14.77 -7.68 30.83
C GLY A 19 -13.36 -7.90 31.38
N LYS A 20 -13.23 -7.96 32.71
CA LYS A 20 -12.07 -8.57 33.37
C LYS A 20 -12.20 -10.08 33.27
N SER A 21 -11.17 -10.75 32.76
CA SER A 21 -10.97 -12.19 32.94
C SER A 21 -9.66 -12.41 33.69
N TYR A 22 -9.74 -13.12 34.82
CA TYR A 22 -8.62 -13.65 35.59
C TYR A 22 -8.53 -15.16 35.34
N GLY A 23 -7.33 -15.68 35.08
CA GLY A 23 -7.03 -17.11 35.22
C GLY A 23 -5.71 -17.54 34.59
N PRO A 24 -4.96 -18.50 35.17
CA PRO A 24 -3.51 -18.42 35.34
C PRO A 24 -2.71 -19.42 34.47
N GLY A 25 -1.40 -19.19 34.34
CA GLY A 25 -0.49 -20.21 33.80
C GLY A 25 0.90 -19.72 33.42
N SER A 26 1.83 -19.81 34.37
CA SER A 26 3.28 -19.66 34.19
C SER A 26 3.86 -20.80 33.35
N SER A 27 4.74 -20.50 32.38
CA SER A 27 6.01 -21.22 32.17
C SER A 27 6.89 -20.61 31.06
N ASN A 28 8.07 -20.14 31.50
CA ASN A 28 9.42 -20.21 30.92
C ASN A 28 9.68 -20.10 29.40
N SER A 29 10.48 -19.06 29.10
CA SER A 29 11.80 -19.13 28.46
C SER A 29 11.96 -19.84 27.11
N ALA A 30 12.00 -19.05 26.04
CA ALA A 30 13.00 -19.21 24.97
C ALA A 30 13.30 -17.84 24.35
N LYS A 31 14.50 -17.34 24.63
CA LYS A 31 15.08 -16.11 24.10
C LYS A 31 15.76 -16.49 22.77
N SER A 32 15.17 -16.17 21.62
CA SER A 32 15.89 -16.19 20.34
C SER A 32 16.20 -14.76 19.92
N THR A 33 17.45 -14.37 20.15
CA THR A 33 18.09 -13.21 19.53
C THR A 33 18.44 -13.57 18.09
N ASP A 34 17.76 -12.96 17.12
CA ASP A 34 18.31 -12.76 15.79
C ASP A 34 18.30 -11.27 15.48
N ALA A 35 19.40 -10.63 15.89
CA ALA A 35 19.80 -9.32 15.43
C ALA A 35 20.46 -9.48 14.06
N SER A 36 19.79 -9.05 13.00
CA SER A 36 20.42 -8.84 11.70
C SER A 36 20.84 -7.39 11.59
N THR A 37 22.08 -7.16 11.96
CA THR A 37 22.87 -5.94 11.78
C THR A 37 22.99 -5.62 10.30
N ALA A 38 22.43 -4.49 9.83
CA ALA A 38 22.84 -3.89 8.56
C ALA A 38 23.80 -2.73 8.86
N SER A 39 25.04 -2.94 8.42
CA SER A 39 26.23 -2.17 8.69
C SER A 39 26.16 -0.73 8.18
N SER A 40 26.52 0.21 9.05
CA SER A 40 26.98 1.56 8.71
C SER A 40 28.50 1.54 8.53
N ASN A 41 28.99 1.88 7.34
CA ASN A 41 30.33 2.41 7.06
C ASN A 41 30.10 3.47 5.97
N GLY A 42 30.59 4.70 6.02
CA GLY A 42 31.90 5.17 6.46
C GLY A 42 32.51 5.89 5.25
N GLY A 43 32.72 7.21 5.34
CA GLY A 43 33.10 8.07 4.23
C GLY A 43 34.49 7.79 3.66
N GLY A 44 34.66 8.13 2.39
CA GLY A 44 35.95 8.15 1.69
C GLY A 44 35.82 8.96 0.40
N GLY A 45 36.38 10.17 0.38
CA GLY A 45 36.45 11.02 -0.79
C GLY A 45 37.45 10.46 -1.81
N GLY A 46 37.00 10.39 -3.06
CA GLY A 46 37.82 10.09 -4.24
C GLY A 46 36.97 10.42 -5.46
N GLY A 47 37.46 11.32 -6.31
CA GLY A 47 36.74 11.78 -7.50
C GLY A 47 36.47 10.62 -8.46
N GLU A 48 35.25 10.10 -8.42
CA GLU A 48 34.78 9.06 -9.33
C GLU A 48 34.21 9.74 -10.58
N ALA A 49 34.81 9.47 -11.73
CA ALA A 49 34.20 9.78 -13.01
C ALA A 49 32.77 9.21 -13.00
N LYS A 50 31.76 10.05 -13.24
CA LYS A 50 30.36 9.65 -13.33
C LYS A 50 30.28 8.48 -14.32
N LYS A 51 30.16 7.25 -13.81
CA LYS A 51 29.86 6.10 -14.65
C LYS A 51 28.57 6.45 -15.40
N PRO A 52 28.53 6.28 -16.74
CA PRO A 52 27.27 6.41 -17.45
C PRO A 52 26.28 5.46 -16.77
N TYR A 53 25.11 5.97 -16.41
CA TYR A 53 24.01 5.18 -15.86
C TYR A 53 23.64 4.09 -16.87
N SER A 54 24.29 2.93 -16.78
CA SER A 54 23.82 1.71 -17.40
C SER A 54 22.46 1.46 -16.77
N SER A 55 21.46 1.35 -17.63
CA SER A 55 20.06 1.48 -17.24
C SER A 55 19.62 0.50 -16.14
N ASN A 56 20.37 -0.59 -15.87
CA ASN A 56 20.11 -1.53 -14.77
C ASN A 56 21.14 -1.47 -13.62
N ASP A 57 22.31 -0.88 -13.83
CA ASP A 57 23.40 -0.88 -12.85
C ASP A 57 23.19 0.25 -11.83
N GLY A 58 22.38 -0.02 -10.81
CA GLY A 58 22.15 0.92 -9.71
C GLY A 58 20.76 0.87 -9.09
N LEU A 59 19.81 0.16 -9.72
CA LEU A 59 18.51 -0.10 -9.10
C LEU A 59 18.65 -1.18 -8.03
N ALA A 60 18.05 -0.94 -6.87
CA ALA A 60 18.03 -1.93 -5.79
C ALA A 60 17.36 -3.24 -6.27
N ALA A 61 17.82 -4.36 -5.72
CA ALA A 61 17.12 -5.64 -5.88
C ALA A 61 15.65 -5.49 -5.42
N TYR A 62 14.74 -6.24 -6.04
CA TYR A 62 13.36 -6.25 -5.57
C TYR A 62 13.30 -6.77 -4.13
N PRO A 63 12.30 -6.31 -3.35
CA PRO A 63 11.99 -6.92 -2.07
C PRO A 63 11.72 -8.42 -2.27
N THR A 64 12.37 -9.26 -1.47
CA THR A 64 12.09 -10.71 -1.42
C THR A 64 10.91 -11.04 -0.49
N ALA A 65 10.31 -10.02 0.11
CA ALA A 65 9.17 -10.08 1.02
C ALA A 65 8.36 -8.77 0.89
N PRO A 66 7.09 -8.75 1.33
CA PRO A 66 6.31 -7.52 1.41
C PRO A 66 7.06 -6.42 2.16
N ALA A 67 7.17 -5.23 1.56
CA ALA A 67 7.91 -4.13 2.15
C ALA A 67 7.15 -3.50 3.34
N ASP A 68 7.88 -3.05 4.36
CA ASP A 68 7.31 -2.18 5.39
C ASP A 68 6.87 -0.86 4.73
N PRO A 69 5.57 -0.48 4.81
CA PRO A 69 5.06 0.73 4.17
C PRO A 69 5.75 2.01 4.67
N TRP A 70 6.25 2.04 5.91
CA TRP A 70 6.93 3.21 6.49
C TRP A 70 8.31 3.48 5.89
N LEU A 71 8.93 2.52 5.20
CA LEU A 71 10.19 2.77 4.49
C LEU A 71 10.05 3.78 3.34
N ALA A 72 8.83 3.98 2.85
CA ALA A 72 8.49 4.98 1.85
C ALA A 72 8.16 6.36 2.45
N VAL A 73 8.39 6.56 3.75
CA VAL A 73 8.04 7.78 4.49
C VAL A 73 9.30 8.40 5.10
N GLN A 74 9.46 9.71 4.96
CA GLN A 74 10.53 10.50 5.55
C GLN A 74 9.92 11.61 6.42
N GLY A 75 10.12 11.51 7.75
CA GLY A 75 9.40 12.36 8.69
C GLY A 75 7.90 12.12 8.60
N ASP A 76 7.14 13.18 8.33
CA ASP A 76 5.68 13.13 8.15
C ASP A 76 5.26 13.10 6.67
N GLN A 77 6.19 12.96 5.72
CA GLN A 77 5.94 13.06 4.28
C GLN A 77 6.33 11.78 3.53
N PRO A 78 5.78 11.51 2.34
CA PRO A 78 6.35 10.54 1.43
C PRO A 78 7.82 10.86 1.15
N LYS A 79 8.64 9.82 1.07
CA LYS A 79 10.03 9.95 0.66
C LYS A 79 10.09 10.42 -0.80
N ARG A 80 10.89 11.45 -1.03
CA ARG A 80 11.09 12.04 -2.36
C ARG A 80 12.37 11.53 -2.98
N TRP A 81 12.32 11.23 -4.26
CA TRP A 81 13.50 10.91 -5.02
C TRP A 81 14.24 12.18 -5.42
N PRO A 82 15.58 12.19 -5.42
CA PRO A 82 16.36 13.24 -6.05
C PRO A 82 15.94 13.46 -7.51
N GLU A 83 16.10 14.68 -8.02
CA GLU A 83 15.68 15.06 -9.38
C GLU A 83 16.27 14.13 -10.44
N ASP A 84 17.58 13.89 -10.40
CA ASP A 84 18.28 13.03 -11.33
C ASP A 84 17.74 11.59 -11.32
N ALA A 85 17.48 11.04 -10.13
CA ALA A 85 16.89 9.71 -9.98
C ALA A 85 15.45 9.65 -10.51
N ALA A 86 14.61 10.65 -10.19
CA ALA A 86 13.22 10.68 -10.62
C ALA A 86 13.06 10.85 -12.14
N SER A 87 13.87 11.72 -12.76
CA SER A 87 13.82 11.99 -14.21
C SER A 87 14.37 10.86 -15.08
N HIS A 88 15.25 10.01 -14.54
CA HIS A 88 15.85 8.88 -15.26
C HIS A 88 15.31 7.52 -14.80
N TRP A 89 14.32 7.51 -13.90
CA TRP A 89 13.73 6.28 -13.40
C TRP A 89 13.08 5.49 -14.54
N LYS A 90 13.42 4.20 -14.62
CA LYS A 90 12.79 3.23 -15.51
C LYS A 90 12.12 2.12 -14.72
N VAL A 91 11.02 1.63 -15.26
CA VAL A 91 10.46 0.35 -14.84
C VAL A 91 11.24 -0.79 -15.50
N ARG A 92 11.56 -1.83 -14.74
CA ARG A 92 12.24 -3.01 -15.27
C ARG A 92 11.27 -3.93 -16.01
N SER A 93 11.69 -4.45 -17.15
CA SER A 93 10.88 -5.33 -18.00
C SER A 93 11.35 -6.78 -17.94
N GLU A 94 12.46 -7.04 -17.27
CA GLU A 94 13.01 -8.38 -17.07
C GLU A 94 12.05 -9.22 -16.23
N ALA A 95 11.89 -10.49 -16.61
CA ALA A 95 11.03 -11.42 -15.90
C ALA A 95 11.52 -11.63 -14.47
N HIS A 96 10.60 -11.51 -13.51
CA HIS A 96 10.85 -11.70 -12.08
C HIS A 96 9.61 -12.32 -11.41
N ASP A 97 9.78 -12.90 -10.22
CA ASP A 97 8.63 -13.18 -9.37
C ASP A 97 8.02 -11.85 -8.91
N CYS A 98 6.89 -11.46 -9.52
CA CYS A 98 6.10 -10.28 -9.14
C CYS A 98 4.76 -10.69 -8.53
N SER A 99 4.74 -11.82 -7.81
CA SER A 99 3.63 -12.18 -6.94
C SER A 99 3.55 -11.27 -5.72
N ALA A 100 2.46 -11.41 -4.95
CA ALA A 100 2.30 -10.76 -3.65
C ALA A 100 3.48 -11.02 -2.67
N LYS A 101 4.16 -12.16 -2.79
CA LYS A 101 5.34 -12.50 -1.97
C LYS A 101 6.49 -11.51 -2.18
N ALA A 102 6.69 -11.06 -3.42
CA ALA A 102 7.70 -10.09 -3.81
C ALA A 102 7.09 -8.68 -3.99
N ASP A 103 6.03 -8.40 -3.24
CA ASP A 103 5.33 -7.12 -3.22
C ASP A 103 4.86 -6.62 -4.60
N HIS A 104 4.50 -7.54 -5.50
CA HIS A 104 4.10 -7.23 -6.88
C HIS A 104 5.16 -6.48 -7.70
N CYS A 105 6.44 -6.67 -7.36
CA CYS A 105 7.57 -5.92 -7.94
C CYS A 105 7.40 -4.40 -7.88
N LEU A 106 6.63 -3.90 -6.91
CA LEU A 106 6.55 -2.46 -6.68
C LEU A 106 7.89 -1.95 -6.16
N GLN A 107 8.22 -0.72 -6.55
CA GLN A 107 9.35 -0.02 -5.94
C GLN A 107 9.10 0.17 -4.44
N LYS A 108 10.16 0.10 -3.63
CA LYS A 108 10.06 0.28 -2.17
C LYS A 108 9.41 1.62 -1.77
N ASP A 109 9.59 2.65 -2.61
CA ASP A 109 9.07 4.00 -2.42
C ASP A 109 7.80 4.26 -3.25
N ALA A 110 7.18 3.24 -3.83
CA ALA A 110 5.99 3.38 -4.68
C ALA A 110 4.75 3.80 -3.89
N TRP A 111 3.92 4.66 -4.45
CA TRP A 111 2.60 5.02 -3.94
C TRP A 111 1.59 4.82 -5.04
N PHE A 112 0.39 4.36 -4.67
CA PHE A 112 -0.75 4.40 -5.57
C PHE A 112 -1.42 5.75 -5.47
N PHE A 113 -1.85 6.30 -6.59
CA PHE A 113 -2.46 7.61 -6.65
C PHE A 113 -3.86 7.48 -7.22
N VAL A 114 -4.79 8.16 -6.57
CA VAL A 114 -6.22 8.20 -6.91
C VAL A 114 -6.67 9.65 -6.88
N ARG A 115 -7.53 10.07 -7.80
CA ARG A 115 -8.06 11.44 -7.80
C ARG A 115 -8.92 11.67 -6.56
N ASP A 116 -8.79 12.83 -5.93
CA ASP A 116 -9.55 13.16 -4.71
C ASP A 116 -11.06 13.04 -4.93
N SER A 117 -11.54 13.52 -6.08
CA SER A 117 -12.95 13.44 -6.46
C SER A 117 -13.48 12.01 -6.58
N ASP A 118 -12.63 11.04 -6.91
CA ASP A 118 -13.02 9.63 -6.96
C ASP A 118 -13.03 9.02 -5.54
N VAL A 119 -12.07 9.41 -4.69
CA VAL A 119 -12.02 9.00 -3.27
C VAL A 119 -13.26 9.49 -2.53
N GLU A 120 -13.63 10.76 -2.70
CA GLU A 120 -14.79 11.40 -2.05
C GLU A 120 -16.13 10.80 -2.46
N ARG A 121 -16.22 10.26 -3.68
CA ARG A 121 -17.43 9.60 -4.19
C ARG A 121 -17.61 8.18 -3.65
N TYR A 122 -16.59 7.59 -3.02
CA TYR A 122 -16.60 6.19 -2.60
C TYR A 122 -16.96 5.21 -3.74
N MET A 123 -16.54 5.55 -4.97
CA MET A 123 -16.79 4.75 -6.16
C MET A 123 -15.51 4.03 -6.60
N PRO A 124 -15.62 2.80 -7.12
CA PRO A 124 -14.47 2.12 -7.71
C PRO A 124 -13.88 2.96 -8.85
N THR A 125 -12.56 3.13 -8.85
CA THR A 125 -11.86 3.91 -9.88
C THR A 125 -10.50 3.31 -10.17
N THR A 126 -9.88 3.76 -11.25
CA THR A 126 -8.51 3.37 -11.60
C THR A 126 -7.50 4.04 -10.67
N ALA A 127 -6.54 3.26 -10.19
CA ALA A 127 -5.35 3.74 -9.51
C ALA A 127 -4.12 3.51 -10.41
N GLY A 128 -3.21 4.48 -10.45
CA GLY A 128 -1.86 4.27 -10.99
C GLY A 128 -0.86 4.27 -9.86
N TRP A 129 0.28 3.60 -9.98
CA TRP A 129 1.36 3.75 -9.00
C TRP A 129 2.57 4.44 -9.61
N SER A 130 3.28 5.18 -8.76
CA SER A 130 4.53 5.85 -9.09
C SER A 130 5.34 6.13 -7.83
N VAL A 131 6.49 6.78 -7.95
CA VAL A 131 7.25 7.35 -6.82
C VAL A 131 7.05 8.87 -6.76
N PHE A 132 7.39 9.49 -5.64
CA PHE A 132 7.40 10.96 -5.54
C PHE A 132 8.73 11.53 -6.05
N ASP A 133 8.66 12.53 -6.91
CA ASP A 133 9.83 13.31 -7.33
C ASP A 133 10.29 14.31 -6.26
N HIS A 134 11.36 15.05 -6.56
CA HIS A 134 11.96 16.04 -5.66
C HIS A 134 11.01 17.18 -5.29
N GLU A 135 10.06 17.52 -6.16
CA GLU A 135 9.03 18.54 -5.93
C GLU A 135 7.84 17.99 -5.11
N GLY A 136 7.77 16.68 -4.91
CA GLY A 136 6.65 16.01 -4.26
C GLY A 136 5.46 15.76 -5.18
N LYS A 137 5.69 15.70 -6.50
CA LYS A 137 4.71 15.25 -7.50
C LYS A 137 4.94 13.78 -7.85
N SER A 138 3.98 13.16 -8.53
CA SER A 138 4.18 11.82 -9.09
C SER A 138 5.25 11.90 -10.18
N ALA A 139 6.36 11.17 -9.98
CA ALA A 139 7.35 10.97 -11.04
C ALA A 139 6.72 10.16 -12.19
N GLN A 140 7.38 10.12 -13.33
CA GLN A 140 7.00 9.27 -14.44
C GLN A 140 8.19 8.44 -14.88
N ALA A 141 8.01 7.12 -14.95
CA ALA A 141 9.01 6.28 -15.58
C ALA A 141 9.10 6.61 -17.07
N TRP A 142 10.30 6.87 -17.58
CA TRP A 142 10.47 7.32 -18.98
C TRP A 142 10.09 6.24 -20.01
N ASN A 143 10.15 4.96 -19.63
CA ASN A 143 9.79 3.82 -20.46
C ASN A 143 8.41 3.21 -20.14
N GLY A 144 7.60 3.83 -19.27
CA GLY A 144 6.31 3.29 -18.84
C GLY A 144 5.10 4.12 -19.29
N ARG A 145 3.92 3.49 -19.32
CA ARG A 145 2.64 4.12 -19.72
C ARG A 145 1.59 4.13 -18.60
N GLY A 146 2.02 4.03 -17.35
CA GLY A 146 1.16 4.00 -16.17
C GLY A 146 0.20 5.18 -16.09
N VAL A 147 -0.92 4.96 -15.39
CA VAL A 147 -1.96 5.95 -15.17
C VAL A 147 -1.42 7.11 -14.35
N ARG A 148 -1.55 8.34 -14.87
CA ARG A 148 -1.08 9.54 -14.19
C ARG A 148 -2.22 10.21 -13.42
N PRO A 149 -2.02 10.53 -12.14
CA PRO A 149 -2.79 11.61 -11.54
C PRO A 149 -2.45 12.90 -12.28
N GLY A 150 -3.44 13.77 -12.46
CA GLY A 150 -3.16 15.15 -12.81
C GLY A 150 -2.24 15.79 -11.76
N PRO A 151 -1.61 16.93 -12.08
CA PRO A 151 -0.68 17.61 -11.17
C PRO A 151 -1.33 18.10 -9.85
N THR A 152 -2.65 18.09 -9.77
CA THR A 152 -3.43 18.53 -8.61
C THR A 152 -4.60 17.60 -8.33
N GLY A 153 -5.02 17.53 -7.06
CA GLY A 153 -6.23 16.82 -6.62
C GLY A 153 -6.09 15.30 -6.57
N PHE A 154 -5.11 14.80 -5.80
CA PHE A 154 -4.93 13.36 -5.58
C PHE A 154 -4.74 13.02 -4.11
N THR A 155 -5.15 11.80 -3.77
CA THR A 155 -4.76 11.10 -2.57
C THR A 155 -3.81 9.97 -2.96
N ALA A 156 -2.66 9.91 -2.29
CA ALA A 156 -1.67 8.85 -2.46
C ALA A 156 -1.82 7.82 -1.34
N PHE A 157 -1.66 6.55 -1.67
CA PHE A 157 -1.86 5.41 -0.78
C PHE A 157 -0.62 4.50 -0.78
N ARG A 158 -0.15 4.13 0.42
CA ARG A 158 0.70 2.95 0.57
C ARG A 158 -0.15 1.75 0.92
N THR A 159 0.26 0.63 0.38
CA THR A 159 -0.47 -0.61 0.48
C THR A 159 0.46 -1.75 0.83
N VAL A 160 -0.09 -2.79 1.44
CA VAL A 160 0.56 -4.08 1.63
C VAL A 160 -0.26 -5.15 0.92
N PRO A 161 0.33 -6.29 0.53
CA PRO A 161 -0.46 -7.40 -0.02
C PRO A 161 -1.56 -7.86 0.94
N ALA A 162 -2.68 -8.29 0.37
CA ALA A 162 -3.77 -8.84 1.15
C ALA A 162 -3.35 -10.15 1.85
N THR A 163 -3.86 -10.34 3.05
CA THR A 163 -3.74 -11.54 3.88
C THR A 163 -5.09 -11.85 4.49
N LYS A 164 -5.26 -13.07 5.01
CA LYS A 164 -6.47 -13.45 5.76
C LYS A 164 -6.77 -12.53 6.95
N ALA A 165 -5.74 -11.93 7.55
CA ALA A 165 -5.89 -11.08 8.73
C ALA A 165 -6.32 -9.63 8.38
N ASN A 166 -5.99 -9.13 7.20
CA ASN A 166 -6.15 -7.71 6.87
C ASN A 166 -7.26 -7.40 5.85
N ILE A 167 -7.71 -8.37 5.06
CA ILE A 167 -8.82 -8.18 4.12
C ILE A 167 -10.14 -8.58 4.76
N LYS A 168 -11.06 -7.61 4.85
CA LYS A 168 -12.39 -7.76 5.42
C LYS A 168 -13.34 -6.76 4.77
N VAL A 169 -14.64 -6.99 4.93
CA VAL A 169 -15.69 -6.07 4.46
C VAL A 169 -15.43 -4.65 4.98
N GLY A 170 -15.56 -3.66 4.09
CA GLY A 170 -15.32 -2.24 4.36
C GLY A 170 -13.85 -1.80 4.28
N THR A 171 -12.89 -2.71 4.13
CA THR A 171 -11.48 -2.34 3.97
C THR A 171 -11.27 -1.65 2.62
N ALA A 172 -10.57 -0.51 2.62
CA ALA A 172 -10.12 0.14 1.40
C ALA A 172 -8.95 -0.65 0.76
N VAL A 173 -9.07 -0.97 -0.52
CA VAL A 173 -8.15 -1.83 -1.27
C VAL A 173 -7.80 -1.24 -2.62
N ILE A 174 -6.69 -1.73 -3.18
CA ILE A 174 -6.29 -1.54 -4.57
C ILE A 174 -5.99 -2.91 -5.16
N ALA A 175 -6.61 -3.25 -6.29
CA ALA A 175 -6.57 -4.62 -6.80
C ALA A 175 -6.45 -4.72 -8.32
N LEU A 176 -5.81 -5.79 -8.78
CA LEU A 176 -5.83 -6.20 -10.17
C LEU A 176 -7.20 -6.81 -10.52
N PRO A 177 -7.77 -6.51 -11.70
CA PRO A 177 -9.02 -7.12 -12.13
C PRO A 177 -8.87 -8.64 -12.26
N ARG A 178 -9.96 -9.40 -12.15
CA ARG A 178 -9.93 -10.88 -12.10
C ARG A 178 -9.30 -11.54 -13.33
N ASP A 179 -9.44 -10.92 -14.48
CA ASP A 179 -8.89 -11.36 -15.76
C ASP A 179 -7.41 -10.96 -15.96
N ALA A 180 -6.84 -10.17 -15.04
CA ALA A 180 -5.40 -9.92 -15.04
C ALA A 180 -4.63 -11.24 -14.86
N GLY A 181 -3.71 -11.50 -15.79
CA GLY A 181 -2.72 -12.54 -15.62
C GLY A 181 -1.77 -12.25 -14.46
N LYS A 182 -1.02 -13.26 -14.03
CA LYS A 182 0.08 -13.07 -13.09
C LYS A 182 1.05 -12.02 -13.64
N LEU A 183 1.44 -11.05 -12.82
CA LEU A 183 2.46 -10.08 -13.18
C LEU A 183 3.81 -10.79 -13.34
N GLY A 184 4.48 -10.59 -14.47
CA GLY A 184 5.78 -11.18 -14.77
C GLY A 184 6.95 -10.22 -14.58
N SER A 185 6.69 -8.92 -14.48
CA SER A 185 7.70 -7.86 -14.36
C SER A 185 7.14 -6.63 -13.63
N GLU A 186 8.01 -5.71 -13.22
CA GLU A 186 7.58 -4.39 -12.74
C GLU A 186 6.89 -3.58 -13.83
N ASN A 187 7.32 -3.71 -15.09
CA ASN A 187 6.64 -3.07 -16.21
C ASN A 187 5.18 -3.58 -16.35
N ASP A 188 4.92 -4.87 -16.13
CA ASP A 188 3.54 -5.38 -16.10
C ASP A 188 2.75 -4.75 -14.94
N SER A 189 3.36 -4.68 -13.75
CA SER A 189 2.76 -4.05 -12.57
C SER A 189 2.45 -2.56 -12.79
N TYR A 190 3.35 -1.83 -13.45
CA TYR A 190 3.22 -0.39 -13.75
C TYR A 190 2.14 -0.09 -14.78
N ASN A 191 1.98 -0.96 -15.77
CA ASN A 191 1.00 -0.79 -16.83
C ASN A 191 -0.34 -1.47 -16.53
N ALA A 192 -0.45 -2.21 -15.41
CA ALA A 192 -1.70 -2.85 -15.01
C ALA A 192 -2.78 -1.84 -14.63
N SER A 193 -4.04 -2.17 -14.92
CA SER A 193 -5.21 -1.37 -14.55
C SER A 193 -5.65 -1.67 -13.12
N TRP A 194 -4.95 -1.10 -12.14
CA TRP A 194 -5.31 -1.26 -10.74
C TRP A 194 -6.64 -0.55 -10.44
N THR A 195 -7.48 -1.17 -9.61
CA THR A 195 -8.77 -0.63 -9.19
C THR A 195 -8.76 -0.34 -7.70
N TYR A 196 -8.99 0.92 -7.33
CA TYR A 196 -9.26 1.36 -5.97
C TYR A 196 -10.73 1.13 -5.62
N GLY A 197 -11.02 0.76 -4.37
CA GLY A 197 -12.37 0.76 -3.83
C GLY A 197 -12.46 0.17 -2.42
N PHE A 198 -13.67 -0.18 -2.00
CA PHE A 198 -13.95 -0.78 -0.69
C PHE A 198 -14.49 -2.19 -0.85
N VAL A 199 -13.97 -3.12 -0.07
CA VAL A 199 -14.41 -4.52 -0.06
C VAL A 199 -15.88 -4.61 0.35
N GLU A 200 -16.69 -5.32 -0.43
CA GLU A 200 -18.11 -5.58 -0.13
C GLU A 200 -18.32 -7.00 0.38
N GLU A 201 -17.74 -7.99 -0.31
CA GLU A 201 -17.78 -9.40 0.09
C GLU A 201 -16.37 -10.02 -0.02
N VAL A 202 -16.11 -11.06 0.78
CA VAL A 202 -14.85 -11.82 0.75
C VAL A 202 -15.17 -13.31 0.80
N ASP A 203 -14.70 -14.05 -0.20
CA ASP A 203 -14.71 -15.50 -0.24
C ASP A 203 -13.26 -16.00 -0.14
N LEU A 204 -12.84 -16.27 1.10
CA LEU A 204 -11.48 -16.71 1.41
C LEU A 204 -11.15 -18.09 0.83
N ASP A 205 -12.15 -18.97 0.80
CA ASP A 205 -11.97 -20.35 0.34
C ASP A 205 -11.97 -20.42 -1.18
N GLY A 206 -12.80 -19.60 -1.84
CA GLY A 206 -12.76 -19.41 -3.29
C GLY A 206 -11.57 -18.59 -3.78
N GLY A 207 -10.92 -17.81 -2.91
CA GLY A 207 -9.78 -16.97 -3.31
C GLY A 207 -10.20 -15.64 -3.97
N PHE A 208 -11.42 -15.16 -3.69
CA PHE A 208 -12.00 -13.98 -4.32
C PHE A 208 -12.58 -12.97 -3.33
N PHE A 209 -12.83 -11.76 -3.83
CA PHE A 209 -13.60 -10.73 -3.12
C PHE A 209 -14.30 -9.83 -4.14
N THR A 210 -15.25 -9.02 -3.70
CA THR A 210 -15.91 -8.00 -4.52
C THR A 210 -15.62 -6.60 -3.99
N ILE A 211 -15.65 -5.62 -4.89
CA ILE A 211 -15.55 -4.20 -4.52
C ILE A 211 -16.96 -3.60 -4.65
N LYS A 212 -17.37 -2.84 -3.63
CA LYS A 212 -18.68 -2.16 -3.60
C LYS A 212 -18.92 -1.36 -4.88
N ASN A 213 -20.13 -1.47 -5.44
CA ASN A 213 -20.53 -0.82 -6.70
C ASN A 213 -19.74 -1.30 -7.94
N LYS A 214 -19.12 -2.49 -7.87
CA LYS A 214 -18.47 -3.16 -9.01
C LYS A 214 -19.07 -4.55 -9.15
N GLN A 215 -19.49 -4.90 -10.37
CA GLN A 215 -20.08 -6.23 -10.65
C GLN A 215 -19.03 -7.35 -10.71
N ASP A 216 -17.78 -6.98 -10.97
CA ASP A 216 -16.69 -7.94 -11.12
C ASP A 216 -16.18 -8.41 -9.75
N SER A 217 -15.85 -9.70 -9.66
CA SER A 217 -15.00 -10.22 -8.58
C SER A 217 -13.52 -9.95 -8.88
N PHE A 218 -12.71 -10.00 -7.84
CA PHE A 218 -11.26 -9.78 -7.87
C PHE A 218 -10.57 -10.95 -7.17
N LYS A 219 -9.37 -11.32 -7.64
CA LYS A 219 -8.58 -12.41 -7.03
C LYS A 219 -7.80 -11.89 -5.81
N LEU A 220 -7.78 -12.64 -4.72
CA LEU A 220 -7.10 -12.24 -3.49
C LEU A 220 -5.58 -12.07 -3.67
N TRP A 221 -4.93 -12.84 -4.55
CA TRP A 221 -3.50 -12.69 -4.82
C TRP A 221 -3.13 -11.35 -5.47
N GLY A 222 -4.07 -10.74 -6.22
CA GLY A 222 -3.87 -9.44 -6.87
C GLY A 222 -4.34 -8.26 -6.01
N ALA A 223 -4.74 -8.50 -4.75
CA ALA A 223 -5.28 -7.50 -3.86
C ALA A 223 -4.20 -6.89 -2.95
N ARG A 224 -4.31 -5.58 -2.74
CA ARG A 224 -3.46 -4.82 -1.82
C ARG A 224 -4.34 -4.02 -0.87
N VAL A 225 -4.11 -4.16 0.43
CA VAL A 225 -4.81 -3.42 1.48
C VAL A 225 -4.13 -2.08 1.69
N ILE A 226 -4.90 -1.00 1.69
CA ILE A 226 -4.40 0.34 1.96
C ILE A 226 -4.12 0.48 3.46
N VAL A 227 -2.93 0.94 3.79
CA VAL A 227 -2.45 1.06 5.18
C VAL A 227 -2.01 2.48 5.54
N LEU A 228 -1.53 3.25 4.57
CA LEU A 228 -1.24 4.68 4.74
C LEU A 228 -1.91 5.50 3.65
N GLN A 229 -2.27 6.73 3.98
CA GLN A 229 -2.70 7.75 3.03
C GLN A 229 -1.84 9.00 3.15
N TYR A 230 -1.80 9.78 2.06
CA TYR A 230 -1.18 11.09 2.00
C TYR A 230 -1.96 11.99 1.05
N LYS A 231 -2.19 13.24 1.47
CA LYS A 231 -2.68 14.31 0.61
C LYS A 231 -1.61 15.41 0.50
N PRO A 232 -1.37 15.99 -0.68
CA PRO A 232 -0.39 17.07 -0.86
C PRO A 232 -0.54 18.19 0.19
N GLY A 233 0.56 18.54 0.86
CA GLY A 233 0.60 19.54 1.93
C GLY A 233 0.16 19.03 3.31
N GLY A 234 -0.40 17.82 3.40
CA GLY A 234 -0.77 17.15 4.65
C GLY A 234 0.36 16.28 5.20
N LYS A 235 0.04 15.39 6.15
CA LYS A 235 0.96 14.38 6.69
C LYS A 235 0.59 12.99 6.17
N VAL A 236 1.53 12.05 6.26
CA VAL A 236 1.24 10.63 6.07
C VAL A 236 0.48 10.10 7.28
N GLU A 237 -0.67 9.48 7.05
CA GLU A 237 -1.57 9.01 8.10
C GLU A 237 -1.87 7.52 7.93
N PRO A 238 -1.94 6.75 9.03
CA PRO A 238 -2.49 5.40 8.99
C PRO A 238 -3.99 5.43 8.67
N VAL A 239 -4.46 4.44 7.92
CA VAL A 239 -5.90 4.26 7.62
C VAL A 239 -6.37 2.86 8.00
N ASN A 240 -7.66 2.54 7.80
CA ASN A 240 -8.23 1.20 8.04
C ASN A 240 -8.00 0.65 9.46
N GLY A 241 -7.79 1.51 10.46
CA GLY A 241 -7.50 1.10 11.84
C GLY A 241 -6.09 0.54 12.04
N PHE A 242 -5.20 0.66 11.06
CA PHE A 242 -3.79 0.35 11.23
C PHE A 242 -3.11 1.37 12.15
N SER A 243 -2.01 0.94 12.74
CA SER A 243 -1.07 1.73 13.52
C SER A 243 0.32 1.43 13.00
N ARG A 244 1.29 2.29 13.34
CA ARG A 244 2.68 2.13 12.87
C ARG A 244 3.25 0.73 13.11
N ASN A 245 2.86 0.07 14.20
CA ASN A 245 3.44 -1.19 14.65
C ASN A 245 2.72 -2.45 14.14
N ASN A 246 1.65 -2.33 13.33
CA ASN A 246 0.83 -3.49 12.93
C ASN A 246 0.57 -3.58 11.41
N MET A 247 1.40 -2.95 10.59
CA MET A 247 1.24 -2.95 9.12
C MET A 247 2.10 -3.97 8.38
N ALA A 248 3.15 -4.50 9.03
CA ALA A 248 4.05 -5.45 8.39
C ALA A 248 3.32 -6.77 8.07
N VAL A 249 3.52 -7.28 6.85
CA VAL A 249 2.93 -8.53 6.35
C VAL A 249 4.05 -9.53 6.08
N LYS A 250 3.85 -10.79 6.48
CA LYS A 250 4.80 -11.86 6.19
C LYS A 250 4.51 -12.47 4.83
N ALA A 251 5.59 -12.85 4.13
CA ALA A 251 5.52 -13.56 2.86
C ALA A 251 4.69 -14.87 2.91
N SER A 252 4.63 -15.54 4.07
CA SER A 252 3.84 -16.76 4.28
C SER A 252 2.33 -16.53 4.35
N ASP A 253 1.90 -15.30 4.61
CA ASP A 253 0.52 -14.97 4.95
C ASP A 253 -0.24 -14.38 3.75
N VAL A 254 0.48 -14.16 2.63
CA VAL A 254 -0.07 -13.57 1.42
C VAL A 254 -0.68 -14.62 0.50
N TYR A 255 -1.69 -14.22 -0.26
CA TYR A 255 -2.27 -15.05 -1.30
C TYR A 255 -1.34 -15.10 -2.52
N LEU A 256 -1.10 -16.29 -3.06
CA LEU A 256 -0.31 -16.50 -4.26
C LEU A 256 -1.21 -16.94 -5.42
N PRO A 257 -0.85 -16.63 -6.67
CA PRO A 257 -1.55 -17.19 -7.82
C PRO A 257 -1.39 -18.72 -7.81
N GLU A 258 -2.50 -19.44 -7.97
CA GLU A 258 -2.54 -20.88 -8.25
C GLU A 258 -1.99 -21.20 -9.65
#